data_AF-A0A955WPS0-F1
#
_entry.id   AF-A0A955WPS0-F1
#
_cell.length_a   1.000
_cell.length_b   1.000
_cell.length_c   1.000
_cell.angle_alpha   90.00
_cell.angle_beta   90.00
_cell.angle_gamma   90.00
#
_symmetry.space_group_name_H-M   'P 1'
#
loop_
_entity.id
_entity.type
_entity.pdbx_description
1 polymer ?
#
loop_
_entity_poly.entity_id
_entity_poly.type
_entity_poly.pdbx_seq_one_letter_code
_entity_poly.pdbx_strand_id
1 'polypeptide(L)'
;ARSESQGPQARRGGAVGSLAEKRVPWAEGLAEGALSPIIEERGGLAVYRLDGRLPATHRPVSQPSVRREIAATLLREADALPGAKALAAQVRARLSRNPEDPELAALVASRAVRRHVTQPFDKDGPEAIPGVGLAPEAFQAAFAAAAGAVAGPFQVRQHYVVFRVLVAKAADPAAWVAARADYSARWREAKRGTVVDRWLSQVLEGQPMWVDGEALRALTRAQLLAEPGSVSPPPR
;
A
#
# COMPACT_ATOMS: atom_id res chain seq x y z
N ALA A 1 34.54 9.42 6.22
CA ALA A 1 33.14 8.94 6.17
C ALA A 1 32.33 9.52 5.00
N ARG A 2 32.36 10.85 4.74
CA ARG A 2 31.52 11.45 3.67
C ARG A 2 31.89 11.05 2.23
N SER A 3 33.15 10.71 1.96
CA SER A 3 33.63 10.40 0.60
C SER A 3 33.23 9.01 0.09
N GLU A 4 32.96 8.06 0.99
CA GLU A 4 32.79 6.63 0.62
C GLU A 4 31.43 6.05 1.02
N SER A 5 30.61 6.80 1.78
CA SER A 5 29.28 6.33 2.18
C SER A 5 28.27 6.56 1.06
N GLN A 6 27.61 5.48 0.62
CA GLN A 6 26.51 5.54 -0.36
C GLN A 6 25.12 5.45 0.31
N GLY A 7 25.06 5.34 1.64
CA GLY A 7 23.81 5.19 2.37
C GLY A 7 22.98 6.48 2.43
N PRO A 8 21.67 6.40 2.74
CA PRO A 8 20.79 7.59 2.86
C PRO A 8 21.30 8.62 3.87
N GLN A 9 22.05 8.17 4.89
CA GLN A 9 22.64 9.00 5.94
C GLN A 9 23.96 9.66 5.52
N ALA A 10 24.55 9.31 4.37
CA ALA A 10 25.86 9.82 3.92
C ALA A 10 25.88 11.35 3.86
N ARG A 11 24.79 11.95 3.38
CA ARG A 11 24.60 13.42 3.32
C ARG A 11 24.63 14.08 4.71
N ARG A 12 24.33 13.34 5.77
CA ARG A 12 24.37 13.77 7.18
C ARG A 12 25.62 13.26 7.92
N GLY A 13 26.68 12.94 7.18
CA GLY A 13 27.92 12.45 7.77
C GLY A 13 27.88 11.00 8.25
N GLY A 14 26.84 10.24 7.90
CA GLY A 14 26.69 8.84 8.29
C GLY A 14 26.20 8.64 9.73
N ALA A 15 25.75 9.70 10.41
CA ALA A 15 25.24 9.60 11.77
C ALA A 15 23.96 8.75 11.82
N VAL A 16 24.00 7.70 12.61
CA VAL A 16 22.83 6.86 12.93
C VAL A 16 22.40 7.23 14.35
N GLY A 17 21.09 7.33 14.59
CA GLY A 17 20.58 7.55 15.95
C GLY A 17 20.95 6.41 16.90
N SER A 18 20.67 6.57 18.19
CA SER A 18 20.91 5.53 19.21
C SER A 18 20.24 4.21 18.83
N LEU A 19 21.01 3.12 18.79
CA LEU A 19 20.53 1.77 18.51
C LEU A 19 20.47 0.97 19.82
N ALA A 20 19.44 0.13 19.95
CA ALA A 20 19.35 -0.81 21.06
C ALA A 20 20.39 -1.92 20.88
N GLU A 21 21.04 -2.33 21.97
CA GLU A 21 22.10 -3.35 22.01
C GLU A 21 21.70 -4.65 21.28
N LYS A 22 20.45 -5.08 21.43
CA LYS A 22 19.90 -6.26 20.73
C LYS A 22 19.97 -6.18 19.19
N ARG A 23 20.03 -4.98 18.61
CA ARG A 23 20.15 -4.77 17.15
C ARG A 23 21.60 -4.73 16.68
N VAL A 24 22.57 -4.61 17.59
CA VAL A 24 24.00 -4.47 17.30
C VAL A 24 24.83 -5.39 18.20
N PRO A 25 24.61 -6.72 18.15
CA PRO A 25 25.34 -7.66 19.01
C PRO A 25 26.87 -7.60 18.81
N TRP A 26 27.33 -7.20 17.62
CA TRP A 26 28.74 -6.99 17.31
C TRP A 26 29.39 -5.83 18.10
N ALA A 27 28.59 -4.97 18.73
CA ALA A 27 29.10 -3.86 19.54
C ALA A 27 29.52 -4.29 20.94
N GLU A 28 29.22 -5.54 21.34
CA GLU A 28 29.68 -6.09 22.61
C GLU A 28 31.21 -6.14 22.64
N GLY A 29 31.82 -5.62 23.71
CA GLY A 29 33.28 -5.54 23.84
C GLY A 29 33.98 -4.43 23.05
N LEU A 30 33.31 -3.71 22.14
CA LEU A 30 33.92 -2.56 21.46
C LEU A 30 34.04 -1.35 22.39
N ALA A 31 35.23 -0.75 22.41
CA ALA A 31 35.50 0.52 23.08
C ALA A 31 34.82 1.69 22.35
N GLU A 32 34.56 2.77 23.06
CA GLU A 32 34.08 4.02 22.44
C GLU A 32 35.12 4.55 21.44
N GLY A 33 34.65 5.02 20.30
CA GLY A 33 35.46 5.39 19.15
C GLY A 33 35.90 4.22 18.26
N ALA A 34 35.75 2.96 18.71
CA ALA A 34 36.16 1.80 17.91
C ALA A 34 35.25 1.60 16.70
N LEU A 35 35.84 1.06 15.62
CA LEU A 35 35.12 0.63 14.43
C LEU A 35 34.60 -0.79 14.62
N SER A 36 33.41 -1.05 14.09
CA SER A 36 32.87 -2.39 13.98
C SER A 36 33.67 -3.22 12.96
N PRO A 37 33.58 -4.55 13.01
CA PRO A 37 33.89 -5.35 11.83
C PRO A 37 33.00 -4.94 10.65
N ILE A 38 33.39 -5.33 9.43
CA ILE A 38 32.55 -5.19 8.26
C ILE A 38 31.36 -6.13 8.44
N ILE A 39 30.15 -5.58 8.37
CA ILE A 39 28.89 -6.30 8.56
C ILE A 39 28.14 -6.32 7.25
N GLU A 40 27.57 -7.48 6.90
CA GLU A 40 26.69 -7.59 5.74
C GLU A 40 25.26 -7.19 6.13
N GLU A 41 24.75 -6.12 5.53
CA GLU A 41 23.35 -5.72 5.61
C GLU A 41 22.63 -5.99 4.28
N ARG A 42 21.29 -5.89 4.29
CA ARG A 42 20.48 -6.04 3.07
C ARG A 42 20.89 -5.09 1.93
N GLY A 43 21.53 -3.97 2.26
CA GLY A 43 21.98 -2.95 1.30
C GLY A 43 23.46 -3.04 0.92
N GLY A 44 24.19 -4.06 1.37
CA GLY A 44 25.63 -4.22 1.12
C GLY A 44 26.46 -4.25 2.41
N LEU A 45 27.74 -3.93 2.29
CA LEU A 45 28.68 -3.94 3.41
C LEU A 45 28.61 -2.64 4.22
N ALA A 46 28.58 -2.75 5.54
CA ALA A 46 28.52 -1.62 6.47
C ALA A 46 29.64 -1.69 7.51
N VAL A 47 30.17 -0.52 7.87
CA VAL A 47 31.09 -0.33 9.01
C VAL A 47 30.53 0.80 9.86
N TYR A 48 30.49 0.58 11.17
CA TYR A 48 30.00 1.54 12.15
C TYR A 48 31.16 1.99 13.03
N ARG A 49 31.01 3.18 13.61
CA ARG A 49 31.85 3.63 14.72
C ARG A 49 30.98 3.75 15.95
N LEU A 50 31.41 3.17 17.07
CA LEU A 50 30.70 3.30 18.33
C LEU A 50 31.02 4.67 18.95
N ASP A 51 30.18 5.68 18.73
CA ASP A 51 30.47 7.01 19.27
C ASP A 51 30.34 7.08 20.80
N GLY A 52 29.50 6.24 21.42
CA GLY A 52 29.38 6.16 22.88
C GLY A 52 28.32 5.15 23.35
N ARG A 53 28.36 4.79 24.63
CA ARG A 53 27.34 3.94 25.28
C ARG A 53 26.47 4.77 26.21
N LEU A 54 25.17 4.74 25.96
CA LEU A 54 24.21 5.29 26.91
C LEU A 54 23.95 4.26 28.01
N PRO A 55 23.91 4.65 29.30
CA PRO A 55 23.55 3.73 30.36
C PRO A 55 22.14 3.18 30.12
N ALA A 56 21.90 1.94 30.53
CA ALA A 56 20.56 1.36 30.50
C ALA A 56 19.61 2.26 31.29
N THR A 57 18.63 2.85 30.60
CA THR A 57 17.62 3.69 31.25
C THR A 57 16.40 2.84 31.56
N HIS A 58 16.02 2.80 32.84
CA HIS A 58 14.74 2.22 33.22
C HIS A 58 13.62 3.18 32.82
N ARG A 59 12.79 2.77 31.85
CA ARG A 59 11.60 3.54 31.46
C ARG A 59 10.49 3.27 32.49
N PRO A 60 9.96 4.27 33.19
CA PRO A 60 8.94 4.04 34.20
C PRO A 60 7.62 3.62 33.52
N VAL A 61 6.86 2.72 34.17
CA VAL A 61 5.55 2.27 33.68
C VAL A 61 4.52 3.42 33.65
N SER A 62 4.78 4.54 34.33
CA SER A 62 3.98 5.75 34.21
C SER A 62 4.11 6.43 32.84
N GLN A 63 5.19 6.17 32.10
CA GLN A 63 5.43 6.78 30.79
C GLN A 63 4.40 6.27 29.75
N PRO A 64 3.71 7.16 29.02
CA PRO A 64 2.68 6.76 28.05
C PRO A 64 3.16 5.78 26.96
N SER A 65 4.41 5.91 26.51
CA SER A 65 5.00 5.01 25.49
C SER A 65 5.15 3.57 25.99
N VAL A 66 5.65 3.39 27.22
CA VAL A 66 5.80 2.08 27.86
C VAL A 66 4.44 1.42 28.08
N ARG A 67 3.44 2.19 28.55
CA ARG A 67 2.07 1.67 28.72
C ARG A 67 1.48 1.15 27.41
N ARG A 68 1.70 1.86 26.29
CA ARG A 68 1.26 1.41 24.95
C ARG A 68 1.99 0.14 24.52
N GLU A 69 3.29 0.05 24.77
CA GLU A 69 4.10 -1.12 24.45
C GLU A 69 3.63 -2.36 25.24
N ILE A 70 3.43 -2.20 26.56
CA ILE A 70 2.90 -3.26 27.43
C ILE A 70 1.48 -3.65 26.99
N ALA A 71 0.58 -2.69 26.77
CA ALA A 71 -0.78 -2.99 26.32
C ALA A 71 -0.77 -3.73 24.98
N ALA A 72 0.11 -3.36 24.03
CA ALA A 72 0.25 -4.07 22.76
C ALA A 72 0.81 -5.49 22.93
N THR A 73 1.70 -5.73 23.90
CA THR A 73 2.17 -7.08 24.24
C THR A 73 1.09 -7.89 24.92
N LEU A 74 0.40 -7.34 25.92
CA LEU A 74 -0.73 -7.98 26.57
C LEU A 74 -1.86 -8.29 25.59
N LEU A 75 -2.16 -7.41 24.63
CA LEU A 75 -3.15 -7.70 23.58
C LEU A 75 -2.69 -8.79 22.61
N ARG A 76 -1.38 -8.97 22.42
CA ARG A 76 -0.81 -10.09 21.65
C ARG A 76 -0.84 -11.40 22.44
N GLU A 77 -0.55 -11.34 23.74
CA GLU A 77 -0.46 -12.50 24.65
C GLU A 77 -1.82 -12.98 25.17
N ALA A 78 -2.78 -12.07 25.38
CA ALA A 78 -4.12 -12.37 25.89
C ALA A 78 -4.98 -13.19 24.92
N ASP A 79 -4.38 -13.70 23.85
CA ASP A 79 -4.90 -14.62 22.85
C ASP A 79 -6.43 -14.53 22.74
N ALA A 80 -6.93 -13.37 22.28
CA ALA A 80 -8.36 -13.19 22.07
C ALA A 80 -8.88 -14.07 20.91
N LEU A 81 -8.00 -14.84 20.26
CA LEU A 81 -8.29 -15.65 19.09
C LEU A 81 -9.34 -16.73 19.37
N PRO A 82 -9.35 -17.48 20.49
CA PRO A 82 -10.41 -18.46 20.77
C PRO A 82 -11.78 -17.79 20.91
N GLY A 83 -11.86 -16.65 21.61
CA GLY A 83 -13.09 -15.89 21.76
C GLY A 83 -13.57 -15.27 20.44
N ALA A 84 -12.65 -14.68 19.67
CA ALA A 84 -12.94 -14.13 18.35
C ALA A 84 -13.35 -15.21 17.35
N LYS A 85 -12.72 -16.40 17.39
CA LYS A 85 -13.08 -17.55 16.57
C LYS A 85 -14.47 -18.08 16.92
N ALA A 86 -14.78 -18.18 18.22
CA ALA A 86 -16.11 -18.57 18.68
C ALA A 86 -17.17 -17.56 18.24
N LEU A 87 -16.90 -16.26 18.39
CA LEU A 87 -17.79 -15.19 17.93
C LEU A 87 -17.98 -15.23 16.41
N ALA A 88 -16.90 -15.46 15.65
CA ALA A 88 -16.96 -15.57 14.20
C ALA A 88 -17.78 -16.81 13.77
N ALA A 89 -17.67 -17.94 14.48
CA ALA A 89 -18.50 -19.11 14.24
C ALA A 89 -20.00 -18.82 14.52
N GLN A 90 -20.32 -18.07 15.58
CA GLN A 90 -21.69 -17.62 15.86
C GLN A 90 -22.21 -16.70 14.76
N VAL A 91 -21.41 -15.72 14.32
CA VAL A 91 -21.75 -14.80 13.22
C VAL A 91 -22.02 -15.57 11.93
N ARG A 92 -21.19 -16.55 11.58
CA ARG A 92 -21.41 -17.42 10.42
C ARG A 92 -22.74 -18.14 10.52
N ALA A 93 -23.02 -18.80 11.64
CA ALA A 93 -24.25 -19.55 11.84
C ALA A 93 -25.50 -18.67 11.68
N ARG A 94 -25.44 -17.41 12.14
CA ARG A 94 -26.52 -16.42 11.98
C ARG A 94 -26.68 -15.95 10.55
N LEU A 95 -25.59 -15.52 9.92
CA LEU A 95 -25.56 -15.06 8.52
C LEU A 95 -26.09 -16.11 7.56
N SER A 96 -25.82 -17.39 7.81
CA SER A 96 -26.33 -18.51 7.01
C SER A 96 -27.84 -18.73 7.13
N ARG A 97 -28.46 -18.34 8.26
CA ARG A 97 -29.91 -18.48 8.49
C ARG A 97 -30.67 -17.26 8.01
N ASN A 98 -30.27 -16.08 8.47
CA ASN A 98 -30.89 -14.82 8.11
C ASN A 98 -29.81 -13.72 8.01
N PRO A 99 -29.57 -13.15 6.83
CA PRO A 99 -28.63 -12.06 6.64
C PRO A 99 -28.95 -10.80 7.44
N GLU A 100 -30.24 -10.58 7.75
CA GLU A 100 -30.74 -9.44 8.52
C GLU A 100 -31.22 -9.87 9.92
N ASP A 101 -30.54 -10.86 10.51
CA ASP A 101 -30.78 -11.29 11.90
C ASP A 101 -30.63 -10.10 12.87
N PRO A 102 -31.66 -9.76 13.68
CA PRO A 102 -31.59 -8.64 14.63
C PRO A 102 -30.51 -8.83 15.70
N GLU A 103 -30.17 -10.06 16.07
CA GLU A 103 -29.08 -10.33 17.02
C GLU A 103 -27.71 -10.10 16.37
N LEU A 104 -27.57 -10.35 15.07
CA LEU A 104 -26.37 -9.94 14.33
C LEU A 104 -26.24 -8.41 14.31
N ALA A 105 -27.35 -7.69 14.11
CA ALA A 105 -27.36 -6.23 14.21
C ALA A 105 -26.96 -5.75 15.60
N ALA A 106 -27.41 -6.43 16.67
CA ALA A 106 -27.00 -6.14 18.04
C ALA A 106 -25.50 -6.38 18.29
N LEU A 107 -24.91 -7.46 17.74
CA LEU A 107 -23.46 -7.72 17.82
C LEU A 107 -22.62 -6.67 17.09
N VAL A 108 -23.14 -6.11 15.99
CA VAL A 108 -22.50 -5.00 15.28
C VAL A 108 -22.62 -3.70 16.10
N ALA A 109 -23.80 -3.43 16.68
CA ALA A 109 -24.05 -2.26 17.51
C ALA A 109 -23.19 -2.24 18.79
N SER A 110 -22.93 -3.40 19.41
CA SER A 110 -22.06 -3.53 20.58
C SER A 110 -20.56 -3.35 20.26
N ARG A 111 -20.20 -3.17 18.98
CA ARG A 111 -18.82 -3.08 18.47
C ARG A 111 -17.98 -4.34 18.66
N ALA A 112 -18.59 -5.47 19.04
CA ALA A 112 -17.92 -6.77 19.06
C ALA A 112 -17.56 -7.26 17.65
N VAL A 113 -18.35 -6.86 16.65
CA VAL A 113 -18.17 -7.21 15.24
C VAL A 113 -18.24 -5.95 14.36
N ARG A 114 -17.45 -5.89 13.29
CA ARG A 114 -17.53 -4.83 12.28
C ARG A 114 -18.18 -5.36 11.00
N ARG A 115 -19.27 -4.73 10.53
CA ARG A 115 -19.89 -5.03 9.23
C ARG A 115 -19.33 -4.08 8.18
N HIS A 116 -18.89 -4.62 7.05
CA HIS A 116 -18.41 -3.84 5.91
C HIS A 116 -18.89 -4.49 4.61
N VAL A 117 -19.29 -3.67 3.65
CA VAL A 117 -19.60 -4.10 2.28
C VAL A 117 -18.41 -3.75 1.42
N THR A 118 -17.76 -4.77 0.85
CA THR A 118 -16.56 -4.60 0.05
C THR A 118 -16.90 -4.05 -1.34
N GLN A 119 -15.98 -3.29 -1.93
CA GLN A 119 -16.05 -2.94 -3.35
C GLN A 119 -15.88 -4.21 -4.22
N PRO A 120 -16.34 -4.20 -5.48
CA PRO A 120 -16.04 -5.26 -6.43
C PRO A 120 -14.53 -5.49 -6.56
N PHE A 121 -14.11 -6.74 -6.68
CA PHE A 121 -12.72 -7.13 -6.89
C PHE A 121 -12.65 -8.34 -7.83
N ASP A 122 -11.52 -8.47 -8.53
CA ASP A 122 -11.30 -9.45 -9.59
C ASP A 122 -10.32 -10.53 -9.16
N LYS A 123 -10.44 -11.71 -9.79
CA LYS A 123 -9.61 -12.88 -9.47
C LYS A 123 -8.12 -12.67 -9.79
N ASP A 124 -7.84 -11.85 -10.81
CA ASP A 124 -6.47 -11.53 -11.26
C ASP A 124 -5.84 -10.37 -10.48
N GLY A 125 -6.56 -9.81 -9.50
CA GLY A 125 -6.05 -8.77 -8.62
C GLY A 125 -5.04 -9.30 -7.60
N PRO A 126 -4.45 -8.41 -6.79
CA PRO A 126 -3.75 -8.85 -5.59
C PRO A 126 -4.73 -9.65 -4.71
N GLU A 127 -4.27 -10.69 -4.02
CA GLU A 127 -5.05 -11.54 -3.09
C GLU A 127 -5.51 -10.79 -1.82
N ALA A 128 -5.87 -9.51 -1.98
CA ALA A 128 -6.33 -8.60 -0.99
C ALA A 128 -7.79 -8.24 -1.28
N ILE A 129 -8.63 -8.38 -0.26
CA ILE A 129 -10.04 -7.99 -0.34
C ILE A 129 -10.15 -6.51 0.08
N PRO A 130 -10.76 -5.63 -0.72
CA PRO A 130 -10.92 -4.22 -0.38
C PRO A 130 -11.56 -4.03 1.01
N GLY A 131 -10.93 -3.23 1.88
CA GLY A 131 -11.39 -2.97 3.25
C GLY A 131 -11.00 -4.04 4.29
N VAL A 132 -10.64 -5.26 3.86
CA VAL A 132 -10.16 -6.35 4.74
C VAL A 132 -8.64 -6.48 4.70
N GLY A 133 -8.03 -6.26 3.53
CA GLY A 133 -6.59 -6.42 3.29
C GLY A 133 -6.22 -7.81 2.76
N LEU A 134 -4.94 -8.17 2.88
CA LEU A 134 -4.38 -9.43 2.39
C LEU A 134 -4.98 -10.62 3.14
N ALA A 135 -5.74 -11.46 2.43
CA ALA A 135 -6.46 -12.59 3.00
C ALA A 135 -6.63 -13.72 1.97
N PRO A 136 -5.56 -14.47 1.63
CA PRO A 136 -5.55 -15.43 0.52
C PRO A 136 -6.64 -16.50 0.62
N GLU A 137 -6.82 -17.10 1.80
CA GLU A 137 -7.82 -18.15 2.04
C GLU A 137 -9.25 -17.63 1.83
N ALA A 138 -9.55 -16.44 2.36
CA ALA A 138 -10.85 -15.80 2.21
C ALA A 138 -11.08 -15.38 0.75
N PHE A 139 -10.05 -14.90 0.07
CA PHE A 139 -10.10 -14.50 -1.33
C PHE A 139 -10.44 -15.68 -2.23
N GLN A 140 -9.73 -16.80 -2.07
CA GLN A 140 -10.00 -18.03 -2.83
C GLN A 140 -11.41 -18.56 -2.55
N ALA A 141 -11.83 -18.58 -1.28
CA ALA A 141 -13.17 -19.00 -0.91
C ALA A 141 -14.26 -18.09 -1.50
N ALA A 142 -14.01 -16.78 -1.64
CA ALA A 142 -14.98 -15.84 -2.19
C ALA A 142 -15.25 -16.11 -3.67
N PHE A 143 -14.22 -16.45 -4.45
CA PHE A 143 -14.38 -16.80 -5.87
C PHE A 143 -14.88 -18.22 -6.11
N ALA A 144 -14.68 -19.14 -5.15
CA ALA A 144 -15.24 -20.49 -5.21
C ALA A 144 -16.73 -20.54 -4.81
N ALA A 145 -17.20 -19.55 -4.04
CA ALA A 145 -18.55 -19.52 -3.51
C ALA A 145 -19.58 -18.92 -4.49
N ALA A 146 -20.79 -19.47 -4.49
CA ALA A 146 -21.91 -18.91 -5.24
C ALA A 146 -22.46 -17.63 -4.60
N ALA A 147 -23.18 -16.82 -5.37
CA ALA A 147 -23.90 -15.67 -4.83
C ALA A 147 -24.86 -16.10 -3.70
N GLY A 148 -24.88 -15.34 -2.62
CA GLY A 148 -25.62 -15.61 -1.41
C GLY A 148 -24.92 -16.54 -0.40
N ALA A 149 -23.89 -17.28 -0.81
CA ALA A 149 -23.19 -18.21 0.07
C ALA A 149 -22.39 -17.49 1.16
N VAL A 150 -22.30 -18.13 2.33
CA VAL A 150 -21.59 -17.63 3.52
C VAL A 150 -20.37 -18.53 3.77
N ALA A 151 -19.19 -17.95 3.93
CA ALA A 151 -17.95 -18.68 4.15
C ALA A 151 -17.14 -18.11 5.34
N GLY A 152 -16.22 -18.94 5.85
CA GLY A 152 -15.36 -18.64 7.00
C GLY A 152 -15.65 -19.54 8.22
N PRO A 153 -15.12 -19.20 9.40
CA PRO A 153 -14.27 -18.03 9.67
C PRO A 153 -12.85 -18.20 9.13
N PHE A 154 -12.30 -17.16 8.50
CA PHE A 154 -10.92 -17.10 8.01
C PHE A 154 -10.07 -16.21 8.91
N GLN A 155 -8.84 -16.63 9.22
CA GLN A 155 -7.93 -15.79 10.00
C GLN A 155 -7.24 -14.78 9.11
N VAL A 156 -7.37 -13.49 9.45
CA VAL A 156 -6.73 -12.38 8.75
C VAL A 156 -5.97 -11.55 9.78
N ARG A 157 -4.65 -11.74 9.83
CA ARG A 157 -3.76 -11.14 10.85
C ARG A 157 -4.21 -11.53 12.27
N GLN A 158 -4.82 -10.59 13.00
CA GLN A 158 -5.30 -10.73 14.38
C GLN A 158 -6.84 -10.79 14.46
N HIS A 159 -7.51 -10.95 13.32
CA HIS A 159 -8.97 -10.94 13.22
C HIS A 159 -9.49 -12.21 12.55
N TYR A 160 -10.77 -12.50 12.77
CA TYR A 160 -11.51 -13.49 12.01
C TYR A 160 -12.52 -12.80 11.11
N VAL A 161 -12.59 -13.24 9.86
CA VAL A 161 -13.50 -12.71 8.85
C VAL A 161 -14.48 -13.79 8.45
N VAL A 162 -15.76 -13.41 8.43
CA VAL A 162 -16.85 -14.17 7.83
C VAL A 162 -17.45 -13.27 6.77
N PHE A 163 -17.69 -13.81 5.58
CA PHE A 163 -18.29 -13.04 4.51
C PHE A 163 -19.48 -13.77 3.91
N ARG A 164 -20.34 -12.99 3.25
CA ARG A 164 -21.40 -13.46 2.38
C ARG A 164 -21.17 -12.88 1.00
N VAL A 165 -21.17 -13.72 -0.03
CA VAL A 165 -21.06 -13.25 -1.41
C VAL A 165 -22.38 -12.59 -1.77
N LEU A 166 -22.37 -11.29 -2.09
CA LEU A 166 -23.59 -10.59 -2.50
C LEU A 166 -23.89 -10.84 -3.98
N VAL A 167 -22.87 -10.64 -4.81
CA VAL A 167 -22.97 -10.78 -6.27
C VAL A 167 -21.72 -11.51 -6.75
N ALA A 168 -21.91 -12.55 -7.55
CA ALA A 168 -20.85 -13.22 -8.28
C ALA A 168 -21.09 -12.99 -9.78
N LYS A 169 -20.13 -12.37 -10.46
CA LYS A 169 -20.17 -12.21 -11.92
C LYS A 169 -19.21 -13.20 -12.53
N ALA A 170 -19.74 -14.13 -13.32
CA ALA A 170 -18.92 -15.00 -14.14
C ALA A 170 -18.31 -14.19 -15.28
N ALA A 171 -17.07 -14.51 -15.64
CA ALA A 171 -16.51 -14.01 -16.89
C ALA A 171 -17.31 -14.61 -18.05
N ASP A 172 -17.72 -13.77 -19.00
CA ASP A 172 -18.30 -14.20 -20.27
C ASP A 172 -17.29 -13.90 -21.39
N PRO A 173 -16.49 -14.91 -21.80
CA PRO A 173 -15.49 -14.73 -22.84
C PRO A 173 -16.12 -14.34 -24.19
N ALA A 174 -17.33 -14.82 -24.49
CA ALA A 174 -18.00 -14.54 -25.77
C ALA A 174 -18.47 -13.09 -25.81
N ALA A 175 -19.10 -12.60 -24.75
CA ALA A 175 -19.45 -11.18 -24.63
C ALA A 175 -18.21 -10.28 -24.68
N TRP A 176 -17.11 -10.69 -24.05
CA TRP A 176 -15.86 -9.94 -24.13
C TRP A 176 -15.29 -9.88 -25.55
N VAL A 177 -15.27 -11.01 -26.28
CA VAL A 177 -14.80 -11.06 -27.67
C VAL A 177 -15.63 -10.12 -28.55
N ALA A 178 -16.95 -10.11 -28.39
CA ALA A 178 -17.84 -9.20 -29.11
C ALA A 178 -17.59 -7.73 -28.75
N ALA A 179 -17.37 -7.41 -27.47
CA ALA A 179 -17.15 -6.04 -26.99
C ALA A 179 -15.72 -5.52 -27.19
N ARG A 180 -14.74 -6.40 -27.46
CA ARG A 180 -13.31 -6.06 -27.49
C ARG A 180 -12.98 -5.00 -28.54
N ALA A 181 -13.59 -5.05 -29.72
CA ALA A 181 -13.31 -4.10 -30.81
C ALA A 181 -13.70 -2.67 -30.40
N ASP A 182 -14.92 -2.51 -29.90
CA ASP A 182 -15.45 -1.23 -29.42
C ASP A 182 -14.66 -0.70 -28.23
N TYR A 183 -14.36 -1.56 -27.25
CA TYR A 183 -13.53 -1.20 -26.12
C TYR A 183 -12.15 -0.70 -26.57
N SER A 184 -11.50 -1.41 -27.50
CA SER A 184 -10.19 -1.03 -28.04
C SER A 184 -10.25 0.31 -28.78
N ALA A 185 -11.30 0.55 -29.56
CA ALA A 185 -11.50 1.83 -30.26
C ALA A 185 -11.65 2.98 -29.27
N ARG A 186 -12.54 2.84 -28.27
CA ARG A 186 -12.76 3.85 -27.22
C ARG A 186 -11.50 4.10 -26.40
N TRP A 187 -10.78 3.05 -26.05
CA TRP A 187 -9.53 3.16 -25.30
C TRP A 187 -8.45 3.89 -26.11
N ARG A 188 -8.30 3.59 -27.40
CA ARG A 188 -7.35 4.30 -28.28
C ARG A 188 -7.70 5.78 -28.41
N GLU A 189 -8.97 6.10 -28.60
CA GLU A 189 -9.44 7.49 -28.65
C GLU A 189 -9.11 8.22 -27.34
N ALA A 190 -9.45 7.62 -26.20
CA ALA A 190 -9.19 8.19 -24.88
C ALA A 190 -7.69 8.33 -24.56
N LYS A 191 -6.83 7.47 -25.11
CA LYS A 191 -5.38 7.51 -24.87
C LYS A 191 -4.57 8.28 -25.91
N ARG A 192 -5.17 8.68 -27.03
CA ARG A 192 -4.46 9.35 -28.12
C ARG A 192 -3.68 10.59 -27.63
N GLY A 193 -4.33 11.47 -26.86
CA GLY A 193 -3.69 12.66 -26.30
C GLY A 193 -2.52 12.33 -25.38
N THR A 194 -2.74 11.48 -24.37
CA THR A 194 -1.68 11.12 -23.40
C THR A 194 -0.48 10.44 -24.05
N VAL A 195 -0.70 9.64 -25.10
CA VAL A 195 0.39 9.00 -25.85
C VAL A 195 1.20 10.04 -26.63
N VAL A 196 0.54 10.98 -27.31
CA VAL A 196 1.20 12.07 -28.04
C VAL A 196 1.97 12.97 -27.07
N ASP A 197 1.38 13.37 -25.94
CA ASP A 197 2.03 14.23 -24.95
C ASP A 197 3.27 13.56 -24.36
N ARG A 198 3.19 12.27 -24.03
CA ARG A 198 4.33 11.50 -23.52
C ARG A 198 5.42 11.37 -24.58
N TRP A 199 5.04 11.10 -25.82
CA TRP A 199 5.98 10.99 -26.93
C TRP A 199 6.68 12.33 -27.21
N LEU A 200 5.93 13.44 -27.27
CA LEU A 200 6.48 14.78 -27.43
C LEU A 200 7.43 15.11 -26.28
N SER A 201 7.02 14.86 -25.04
CA SER A 201 7.87 15.09 -23.87
C SER A 201 9.19 14.33 -23.99
N GLN A 202 9.16 13.04 -24.36
CA GLN A 202 10.35 12.21 -24.52
C GLN A 202 11.25 12.66 -25.68
N VAL A 203 10.68 13.08 -26.82
CA VAL A 203 11.45 13.60 -27.97
C VAL A 203 12.11 14.93 -27.61
N LEU A 204 11.42 15.78 -26.85
CA LEU A 204 11.90 17.08 -26.44
C LEU A 204 12.93 17.02 -25.29
N GLU A 205 12.92 15.97 -24.46
CA GLU A 205 13.79 15.81 -23.28
C GLU A 205 15.31 15.78 -23.60
N GLY A 206 15.69 15.71 -24.87
CA GLY A 206 17.09 15.79 -25.31
C GLY A 206 17.37 16.87 -26.37
N GLN A 207 16.37 17.64 -26.79
CA GLN A 207 16.55 18.66 -27.82
C GLN A 207 16.54 20.06 -27.22
N PRO A 208 17.59 20.87 -27.40
CA PRO A 208 17.57 22.27 -26.98
C PRO A 208 16.56 23.03 -27.85
N MET A 209 15.37 23.25 -27.31
CA MET A 209 14.40 24.15 -27.94
C MET A 209 14.77 25.58 -27.62
N TRP A 210 15.17 26.32 -28.65
CA TRP A 210 15.35 27.76 -28.59
C TRP A 210 14.01 28.41 -28.92
N VAL A 211 13.37 29.02 -27.93
CA VAL A 211 12.18 29.85 -28.13
C VAL A 211 12.65 31.28 -28.39
N ASP A 212 12.32 31.83 -29.56
CA ASP A 212 12.55 33.24 -29.84
C ASP A 212 11.66 34.08 -28.92
N GLY A 213 12.28 34.72 -27.93
CA GLY A 213 11.58 35.51 -26.93
C GLY A 213 10.99 36.82 -27.47
N GLU A 214 11.47 37.34 -28.61
CA GLU A 214 10.89 38.52 -29.25
C GLU A 214 9.62 38.14 -30.02
N ALA A 215 9.68 37.05 -30.80
CA ALA A 215 8.51 36.49 -31.46
C ALA A 215 7.42 36.07 -30.46
N LEU A 216 7.79 35.45 -29.32
CA LEU A 216 6.85 35.08 -28.27
C LEU A 216 6.17 36.29 -27.62
N ARG A 217 6.90 37.39 -27.44
CA ARG A 217 6.37 38.64 -26.86
C ARG A 217 5.50 39.43 -27.84
N ALA A 218 5.73 39.28 -29.15
CA ALA A 218 4.90 39.87 -30.19
C ALA A 218 3.53 39.18 -30.33
N LEU A 219 3.37 37.95 -29.83
CA LEU A 219 2.09 37.27 -29.82
C LEU A 219 1.14 37.90 -28.80
N THR A 220 -0.03 38.31 -29.26
CA THR A 220 -1.09 38.82 -28.39
C THR A 220 -1.72 37.70 -27.56
N ARG A 221 -2.26 38.03 -26.39
CA ARG A 221 -3.01 37.07 -25.55
C ARG A 221 -4.14 36.36 -26.32
N ALA A 222 -4.75 37.03 -27.29
CA ALA A 222 -5.76 36.45 -28.17
C ALA A 222 -5.18 35.39 -29.11
N GLN A 223 -3.97 35.58 -29.62
CA GLN A 223 -3.27 34.61 -30.48
C GLN A 223 -2.72 33.42 -29.68
N LEU A 224 -2.30 33.62 -28.44
CA LEU A 224 -1.86 32.53 -27.55
C LEU A 224 -3.01 31.63 -27.07
N LEU A 225 -4.25 32.15 -27.08
CA LEU A 225 -5.46 31.42 -26.67
C LEU A 225 -6.26 30.87 -27.86
N ALA A 226 -5.87 31.19 -29.09
CA ALA A 226 -6.50 30.62 -30.28
C ALA A 226 -6.10 29.14 -30.38
N GLU A 227 -7.08 28.24 -30.56
CA GLU A 227 -6.82 26.80 -30.64
C GLU A 227 -5.84 26.46 -31.79
N PRO A 228 -4.94 25.48 -31.60
CA PRO A 228 -3.82 25.19 -32.52
C PRO A 228 -4.21 24.67 -33.92
N GLY A 229 -5.45 24.84 -34.37
CA GLY A 229 -5.97 24.31 -35.63
C GLY A 229 -5.74 25.15 -36.88
N SER A 230 -5.16 26.36 -36.81
CA SER A 230 -5.14 27.28 -37.97
C SER A 230 -3.81 28.01 -38.20
N VAL A 231 -2.66 27.37 -37.98
CA VAL A 231 -1.39 27.95 -38.41
C VAL A 231 -1.11 27.51 -39.85
N SER A 232 -1.46 28.38 -40.82
CA SER A 232 -1.00 28.23 -42.19
C SER A 232 0.52 28.41 -42.24
N PRO A 233 1.25 27.59 -43.03
CA PRO A 233 2.69 27.76 -43.17
C PRO A 233 3.01 29.13 -43.78
N PRO A 234 4.14 29.76 -43.39
CA PRO A 234 4.52 31.05 -43.94
C PRO A 234 4.80 30.93 -45.45
N PRO A 235 4.43 31.95 -46.24
CA PRO A 235 4.76 31.98 -47.66
C PRO A 235 6.30 31.98 -47.83
N ARG A 236 6.77 31.16 -48.77
CA ARG A 236 8.18 31.05 -49.15
C ARG A 236 8.68 32.30 -49.86
#